data_AF-A0A367ZZZ3-F1
#
_entry.id   AF-A0A367ZZZ3-F1
#
_cell.length_a   1.000
_cell.length_b   1.000
_cell.length_c   1.000
_cell.angle_alpha   90.00
_cell.angle_beta   90.00
_cell.angle_gamma   90.00
#
_symmetry.space_group_name_H-M   'P 1'
#
loop_
_entity.id
_entity.type
_entity.pdbx_description
1 polymer ?
#
loop_
_entity_poly.entity_id
_entity_poly.type
_entity_poly.pdbx_seq_one_letter_code
_entity_poly.pdbx_strand_id
1 'polypeptide(L)'
;MTKLLLNIHCQQDAIIGIASEVDILDIAVNTKQELQGFEETLCALGGKVQLSLTVGVPLFNFHIDSSLLSRIDFLRIRTKKSRQGLDWSMLKQLAHLQKTILLINTDEIEKEDWHLLLQYSGTAGLYGVMLESYRENSHCLIKKYAITEIARFVEEARCIELAVGLGGTLEIPDIPRILAYHIDIIGFSVKNMARVGMTDLKKDIRLIRLLISLDRDMVADKMKIDMGTDRILVSDFKLPMYIGVYAHEHKKKQMVCFNVAVDIARVSVNPKNMSHIFSYDIILDRIHNLIALGHIDLIETLAEQIAAFILSYPQARRVTVRIEKLDLEPGAVGVEIIRTKEGKHSFL
;
A
#
# COMPACT_ATOMS: atom_id res chain seq x y z
N MET A 1 5.89 -11.04 -3.08
CA MET A 1 5.33 -10.11 -4.07
C MET A 1 3.95 -9.70 -3.58
N THR A 2 3.60 -8.41 -3.63
CA THR A 2 2.26 -7.94 -3.27
C THR A 2 1.22 -8.54 -4.21
N LYS A 3 0.13 -9.07 -3.66
CA LYS A 3 -0.94 -9.69 -4.42
C LYS A 3 -1.99 -8.67 -4.83
N LEU A 4 -2.48 -8.78 -6.05
CA LEU A 4 -3.62 -8.03 -6.55
C LEU A 4 -4.90 -8.80 -6.25
N LEU A 5 -5.80 -8.16 -5.49
CA LEU A 5 -7.14 -8.64 -5.19
C LEU A 5 -8.16 -7.81 -5.98
N LEU A 6 -9.11 -8.50 -6.63
CA LEU A 6 -10.25 -7.88 -7.31
C LEU A 6 -11.57 -8.37 -6.71
N ASN A 7 -12.32 -7.47 -6.10
CA ASN A 7 -13.69 -7.72 -5.68
C ASN A 7 -14.63 -7.62 -6.88
N ILE A 8 -15.25 -8.76 -7.22
CA ILE A 8 -16.09 -8.96 -8.40
C ILE A 8 -17.58 -8.91 -8.04
N HIS A 9 -18.42 -8.63 -9.04
CA HIS A 9 -19.88 -8.57 -8.88
C HIS A 9 -20.64 -9.49 -9.83
N CYS A 10 -20.00 -9.92 -10.92
CA CYS A 10 -20.57 -10.86 -11.87
C CYS A 10 -19.49 -11.78 -12.45
N GLN A 11 -19.92 -12.82 -13.18
CA GLN A 11 -19.04 -13.76 -13.84
C GLN A 11 -18.13 -13.09 -14.89
N GLN A 12 -18.60 -12.03 -15.55
CA GLN A 12 -17.80 -11.29 -16.53
C GLN A 12 -16.58 -10.62 -15.89
N ASP A 13 -16.73 -10.07 -14.69
CA ASP A 13 -15.61 -9.48 -13.93
C ASP A 13 -14.54 -10.53 -13.63
N ALA A 14 -14.96 -11.75 -13.26
CA ALA A 14 -14.05 -12.85 -12.97
C ALA A 14 -13.24 -13.27 -14.21
N ILE A 15 -13.90 -13.34 -15.38
CA ILE A 15 -13.23 -13.63 -16.66
C ILE A 15 -12.18 -12.56 -16.97
N ILE A 16 -12.53 -11.28 -16.80
CA ILE A 16 -11.61 -10.15 -17.03
C ILE A 16 -10.45 -10.18 -16.05
N GLY A 17 -10.71 -10.45 -14.76
CA GLY A 17 -9.70 -10.55 -13.71
C GLY A 17 -8.68 -11.66 -13.98
N ILE A 18 -9.14 -12.87 -14.32
CA ILE A 18 -8.26 -14.00 -14.68
C ILE A 18 -7.42 -13.67 -15.91
N ALA A 19 -8.05 -13.13 -16.97
CA ALA A 19 -7.34 -12.75 -18.22
C ALA A 19 -6.36 -11.57 -18.04
N SER A 20 -6.38 -10.93 -16.87
CA SER A 20 -5.51 -9.82 -16.48
C SER A 20 -4.59 -10.18 -15.32
N GLU A 21 -4.46 -11.47 -15.00
CA GLU A 21 -3.52 -12.02 -14.00
C GLU A 21 -3.71 -11.45 -12.59
N VAL A 22 -4.96 -11.28 -12.18
CA VAL A 22 -5.31 -11.01 -10.78
C VAL A 22 -4.95 -12.24 -9.93
N ASP A 23 -4.36 -12.03 -8.75
CA ASP A 23 -3.92 -13.14 -7.88
C ASP A 23 -5.07 -13.68 -7.01
N ILE A 24 -5.98 -12.79 -6.58
CA ILE A 24 -7.11 -13.12 -5.70
C ILE A 24 -8.41 -12.53 -6.27
N LEU A 25 -9.42 -13.38 -6.53
CA LEU A 25 -10.78 -12.92 -6.79
C LEU A 25 -11.59 -12.96 -5.50
N ASP A 26 -12.25 -11.86 -5.18
CA ASP A 26 -13.06 -11.72 -3.97
C ASP A 26 -14.55 -11.55 -4.29
N ILE A 27 -15.38 -12.30 -3.58
CA ILE A 27 -16.83 -12.22 -3.67
C ILE A 27 -17.35 -11.67 -2.34
N ALA A 28 -18.03 -10.53 -2.37
CA ALA A 28 -18.65 -9.98 -1.18
C ALA A 28 -20.13 -10.38 -1.09
N VAL A 29 -20.51 -10.97 0.04
CA VAL A 29 -21.89 -11.40 0.31
C VAL A 29 -22.44 -10.72 1.56
N ASN A 30 -23.68 -10.25 1.46
CA ASN A 30 -24.43 -9.60 2.53
C ASN A 30 -25.73 -10.34 2.85
N THR A 31 -26.12 -11.35 2.06
CA THR A 31 -27.26 -12.25 2.37
C THR A 31 -26.91 -13.73 2.17
N LYS A 32 -27.70 -14.64 2.79
CA LYS A 32 -27.56 -16.10 2.57
C LYS A 32 -27.91 -16.49 1.13
N GLN A 33 -28.84 -15.77 0.50
CA GLN A 33 -29.24 -16.01 -0.89
C GLN A 33 -28.08 -15.69 -1.85
N GLU A 34 -27.37 -14.58 -1.61
CA GLU A 34 -26.14 -14.27 -2.35
C GLU A 34 -25.12 -15.41 -2.20
N LEU A 35 -24.91 -15.92 -0.98
CA LEU A 35 -23.96 -17.00 -0.75
C LEU A 35 -24.26 -18.26 -1.59
N GLN A 36 -25.52 -18.68 -1.66
CA GLN A 36 -25.95 -19.82 -2.48
C GLN A 36 -25.77 -19.57 -3.98
N GLY A 37 -26.03 -18.34 -4.43
CA GLY A 37 -25.89 -17.96 -5.85
C GLY A 37 -24.45 -17.97 -6.38
N PHE A 38 -23.44 -17.98 -5.50
CA PHE A 38 -22.03 -17.99 -5.90
C PHE A 38 -21.37 -19.36 -5.87
N GLU A 39 -22.03 -20.42 -5.39
CA GLU A 39 -21.45 -21.78 -5.36
C GLU A 39 -21.06 -22.27 -6.76
N GLU A 40 -21.89 -22.02 -7.77
CA GLU A 40 -21.59 -22.34 -9.16
C GLU A 40 -20.40 -21.52 -9.68
N THR A 41 -20.31 -20.25 -9.31
CA THR A 41 -19.20 -19.36 -9.69
C THR A 41 -17.89 -19.84 -9.06
N LEU A 42 -17.90 -20.18 -7.76
CA LEU A 42 -16.74 -20.73 -7.07
C LEU A 42 -16.30 -22.06 -7.69
N CYS A 43 -17.23 -22.93 -8.06
CA CYS A 43 -16.92 -24.17 -8.78
C CYS A 43 -16.29 -23.92 -10.15
N ALA A 44 -16.79 -22.94 -10.91
CA ALA A 44 -16.26 -22.61 -12.24
C ALA A 44 -14.86 -21.97 -12.21
N LEU A 45 -14.52 -21.29 -11.12
CA LEU A 45 -13.23 -20.61 -10.92
C LEU A 45 -12.17 -21.50 -10.25
N GLY A 46 -12.59 -22.60 -9.62
CA GLY A 46 -11.73 -23.48 -8.81
C GLY A 46 -10.42 -23.88 -9.50
N GLY A 47 -9.30 -23.62 -8.81
CA GLY A 47 -7.95 -23.99 -9.23
C GLY A 47 -7.26 -23.04 -10.22
N LYS A 48 -7.93 -21.97 -10.69
CA LYS A 48 -7.34 -21.00 -11.65
C LYS A 48 -6.77 -19.74 -10.98
N VAL A 49 -7.30 -19.36 -9.83
CA VAL A 49 -6.96 -18.14 -9.08
C VAL A 49 -7.30 -18.36 -7.62
N GLN A 50 -6.64 -17.64 -6.69
CA GLN A 50 -7.03 -17.73 -5.30
C GLN A 50 -8.41 -17.10 -5.09
N LEU A 51 -9.22 -17.72 -4.24
CA LEU A 51 -10.59 -17.28 -3.99
C LEU A 51 -10.73 -16.71 -2.59
N SER A 52 -11.39 -15.57 -2.50
CA SER A 52 -11.70 -14.89 -1.26
C SER A 52 -13.21 -14.68 -1.12
N LEU A 53 -13.73 -14.88 0.09
CA LEU A 53 -15.12 -14.56 0.42
C LEU A 53 -15.15 -13.47 1.48
N THR A 54 -15.78 -12.35 1.16
CA THR A 54 -16.01 -11.25 2.10
C THR A 54 -17.42 -11.35 2.70
N VAL A 55 -17.51 -11.45 4.03
CA VAL A 55 -18.78 -11.56 4.76
C VAL A 55 -18.94 -10.42 5.79
N GLY A 56 -20.19 -9.97 5.97
CA GLY A 56 -20.57 -9.03 7.03
C GLY A 56 -21.05 -9.72 8.32
N VAL A 57 -21.02 -9.00 9.43
CA VAL A 57 -21.46 -9.47 10.76
C VAL A 57 -22.96 -9.18 10.94
N PRO A 58 -23.88 -9.85 10.23
CA PRO A 58 -24.69 -10.83 10.95
C PRO A 58 -24.73 -12.19 10.24
N LEU A 59 -24.27 -12.26 9.00
CA LEU A 59 -24.03 -13.51 8.27
C LEU A 59 -23.00 -14.39 8.95
N PHE A 60 -22.03 -13.75 9.59
CA PHE A 60 -21.02 -14.40 10.39
C PHE A 60 -21.62 -15.25 11.52
N ASN A 61 -22.75 -14.87 12.12
CA ASN A 61 -23.37 -15.67 13.19
C ASN A 61 -23.99 -16.99 12.69
N PHE A 62 -23.96 -17.25 11.39
CA PHE A 62 -24.39 -18.52 10.81
C PHE A 62 -23.19 -19.43 10.61
N HIS A 63 -23.38 -20.73 10.82
CA HIS A 63 -22.39 -21.74 10.44
C HIS A 63 -22.09 -21.61 8.94
N ILE A 64 -20.93 -21.01 8.62
CA ILE A 64 -20.32 -21.16 7.30
C ILE A 64 -19.96 -22.63 7.21
N ASP A 65 -20.58 -23.34 6.25
CA ASP A 65 -20.34 -24.76 6.07
C ASP A 65 -18.85 -25.01 5.78
N SER A 66 -18.29 -26.01 6.46
CA SER A 66 -16.97 -26.58 6.17
C SER A 66 -16.74 -26.86 4.68
N SER A 67 -17.79 -27.25 3.94
CA SER A 67 -17.71 -27.50 2.51
C SER A 67 -17.37 -26.24 1.71
N LEU A 68 -17.90 -25.08 2.10
CA LEU A 68 -17.61 -23.80 1.49
C LEU A 68 -16.21 -23.30 1.87
N LEU A 69 -15.84 -23.41 3.15
CA LEU A 69 -14.51 -23.00 3.63
C LEU A 69 -13.39 -23.73 2.87
N SER A 70 -13.59 -25.01 2.54
CA SER A 70 -12.64 -25.79 1.75
C SER A 70 -12.44 -25.32 0.31
N ARG A 71 -13.33 -24.47 -0.22
CA ARG A 71 -13.33 -23.98 -1.62
C ARG A 71 -12.72 -22.60 -1.78
N ILE A 72 -12.42 -21.92 -0.68
CA ILE A 72 -11.85 -20.58 -0.68
C ILE A 72 -10.46 -20.61 -0.05
N ASP A 73 -9.59 -19.70 -0.46
CA ASP A 73 -8.25 -19.50 0.12
C ASP A 73 -8.28 -18.54 1.30
N PHE A 74 -9.18 -17.56 1.27
CA PHE A 74 -9.28 -16.50 2.28
C PHE A 74 -10.74 -16.25 2.68
N LEU A 75 -10.96 -16.07 3.97
CA LEU A 75 -12.22 -15.56 4.52
C LEU A 75 -11.97 -14.14 5.04
N ARG A 76 -12.66 -13.14 4.48
CA ARG A 76 -12.54 -11.73 4.84
C ARG A 76 -13.76 -11.29 5.66
N ILE A 77 -13.54 -10.77 6.87
CA ILE A 77 -14.60 -10.38 7.79
C ILE A 77 -14.68 -8.86 7.91
N ARG A 78 -15.84 -8.27 7.59
CA ARG A 78 -16.05 -6.82 7.75
C ARG A 78 -16.28 -6.43 9.20
N THR A 79 -15.48 -5.50 9.72
CA THR A 79 -15.76 -4.85 11.01
C THR A 79 -17.02 -3.98 10.95
N LYS A 80 -17.74 -3.88 12.06
CA LYS A 80 -18.81 -2.89 12.29
C LYS A 80 -18.28 -1.63 12.98
N LYS A 81 -19.13 -0.60 13.05
CA LYS A 81 -18.98 0.70 13.74
C LYS A 81 -18.33 0.73 15.13
N SER A 82 -18.22 -0.39 15.86
CA SER A 82 -17.65 -0.37 17.20
C SER A 82 -16.75 -1.58 17.50
N ARG A 83 -15.68 -1.33 18.25
CA ARG A 83 -14.78 -2.33 18.85
C ARG A 83 -15.53 -3.40 19.66
N GLN A 84 -16.73 -3.08 20.16
CA GLN A 84 -17.57 -3.93 21.02
C GLN A 84 -18.48 -4.90 20.26
N GLY A 85 -18.45 -4.91 18.92
CA GLY A 85 -19.36 -5.71 18.09
C GLY A 85 -18.77 -6.97 17.45
N LEU A 86 -17.48 -7.29 17.68
CA LEU A 86 -16.82 -8.46 17.12
C LEU A 86 -16.69 -9.57 18.16
N ASP A 87 -17.15 -10.77 17.80
CA ASP A 87 -16.93 -11.97 18.60
C ASP A 87 -15.52 -12.52 18.31
N TRP A 88 -14.55 -12.10 19.13
CA TRP A 88 -13.17 -12.55 19.02
C TRP A 88 -12.98 -14.04 19.30
N SER A 89 -13.86 -14.65 20.11
CA SER A 89 -13.83 -16.09 20.38
C SER A 89 -14.15 -16.86 19.10
N MET A 90 -15.21 -16.43 18.40
CA MET A 90 -15.59 -17.00 17.11
C MET A 90 -14.54 -16.75 16.03
N LEU A 91 -13.98 -15.54 15.94
CA LEU A 91 -12.89 -15.24 14.99
C LEU A 91 -11.68 -16.15 15.20
N LYS A 92 -11.32 -16.42 16.46
CA LYS A 92 -10.25 -17.36 16.80
C LYS A 92 -10.56 -18.78 16.33
N GLN A 93 -11.78 -19.26 16.53
CA GLN A 93 -12.19 -20.59 16.04
C GLN A 93 -12.07 -20.69 14.51
N LEU A 94 -12.48 -19.65 13.78
CA LEU A 94 -12.38 -19.65 12.33
C LEU A 94 -10.96 -19.52 11.82
N ALA A 95 -10.10 -18.76 12.51
CA ALA A 95 -8.70 -18.63 12.15
C ALA A 95 -7.97 -19.99 12.16
N HIS A 96 -8.41 -20.92 13.01
CA HIS A 96 -7.90 -22.30 13.01
C HIS A 96 -8.37 -23.14 11.81
N LEU A 97 -9.51 -22.78 11.20
CA LEU A 97 -10.11 -23.52 10.08
C LEU A 97 -9.76 -22.92 8.72
N GLN A 98 -9.53 -21.61 8.66
CA GLN A 98 -9.35 -20.88 7.42
C GLN A 98 -8.50 -19.63 7.59
N LYS A 99 -7.72 -19.28 6.57
CA LYS A 99 -6.96 -18.01 6.54
C LYS A 99 -7.91 -16.82 6.58
N THR A 100 -8.05 -16.26 7.78
CA THR A 100 -9.03 -15.22 8.05
C THR A 100 -8.37 -13.85 8.05
N ILE A 101 -8.95 -12.90 7.30
CA ILE A 101 -8.48 -11.51 7.19
C ILE A 101 -9.54 -10.59 7.78
N LEU A 102 -9.17 -9.73 8.72
CA LEU A 102 -10.07 -8.72 9.27
C LEU A 102 -10.05 -7.46 8.41
N LEU A 103 -11.21 -7.03 7.91
CA LEU A 103 -11.37 -5.78 7.17
C LEU A 103 -11.75 -4.66 8.14
N ILE A 104 -10.80 -3.75 8.38
CA ILE A 104 -10.96 -2.58 9.24
C ILE A 104 -11.60 -1.46 8.42
N ASN A 105 -12.83 -1.12 8.77
CA ASN A 105 -13.61 -0.09 8.09
C ASN A 105 -13.04 1.31 8.37
N THR A 106 -12.32 1.87 7.42
CA THR A 106 -11.72 3.20 7.59
C THR A 106 -12.75 4.33 7.59
N ASP A 107 -14.02 4.09 7.28
CA ASP A 107 -15.06 5.14 7.34
C ASP A 107 -15.67 5.29 8.74
N GLU A 108 -15.46 4.31 9.62
CA GLU A 108 -16.12 4.21 10.92
C GLU A 108 -15.14 4.01 12.07
N ILE A 109 -13.95 3.47 11.78
CA ILE A 109 -12.91 3.19 12.76
C ILE A 109 -11.79 4.20 12.56
N GLU A 110 -11.53 4.99 13.59
CA GLU A 110 -10.44 5.97 13.60
C GLU A 110 -9.08 5.30 13.81
N LYS A 111 -8.01 5.99 13.41
CA LYS A 111 -6.63 5.43 13.42
C LYS A 111 -6.13 5.07 14.81
N GLU A 112 -6.63 5.75 15.84
CA GLU A 112 -6.32 5.49 17.25
C GLU A 112 -6.78 4.10 17.71
N ASP A 113 -7.68 3.47 16.94
CA ASP A 113 -8.22 2.14 17.21
C ASP A 113 -7.44 1.02 16.54
N TRP A 114 -6.62 1.34 15.54
CA TRP A 114 -5.92 0.32 14.76
C TRP A 114 -4.99 -0.52 15.62
N HIS A 115 -4.20 0.11 16.48
CA HIS A 115 -3.26 -0.61 17.36
C HIS A 115 -3.95 -1.72 18.16
N LEU A 116 -5.10 -1.42 18.78
CA LEU A 116 -5.81 -2.40 19.58
C LEU A 116 -6.40 -3.53 18.72
N LEU A 117 -6.94 -3.20 17.54
CA LEU A 117 -7.46 -4.19 16.59
C LEU A 117 -6.36 -5.12 16.08
N LEU A 118 -5.16 -4.61 15.85
CA LEU A 118 -3.98 -5.40 15.51
C LEU A 118 -3.66 -6.41 16.62
N GLN A 119 -3.58 -5.96 17.88
CA GLN A 119 -3.30 -6.83 19.03
C GLN A 119 -4.33 -7.95 19.18
N TYR A 120 -5.62 -7.63 19.06
CA TYR A 120 -6.67 -8.66 19.10
C TYR A 120 -6.62 -9.61 17.91
N SER A 121 -6.31 -9.10 16.71
CA SER A 121 -6.17 -9.92 15.50
C SER A 121 -5.02 -10.92 15.63
N GLY A 122 -3.86 -10.47 16.12
CA GLY A 122 -2.72 -11.35 16.41
C GLY A 122 -3.06 -12.41 17.48
N THR A 123 -3.70 -12.00 18.57
CA THR A 123 -4.11 -12.91 19.66
C THR A 123 -5.14 -13.96 19.20
N ALA A 124 -6.02 -13.59 18.27
CA ALA A 124 -6.99 -14.50 17.66
C ALA A 124 -6.36 -15.42 16.59
N GLY A 125 -5.09 -15.19 16.22
CA GLY A 125 -4.39 -16.00 15.21
C GLY A 125 -4.86 -15.75 13.78
N LEU A 126 -5.38 -14.56 13.49
CA LEU A 126 -5.82 -14.20 12.14
C LEU A 126 -4.64 -14.26 11.15
N TYR A 127 -4.93 -14.54 9.88
CA TYR A 127 -3.91 -14.51 8.82
C TYR A 127 -3.45 -13.08 8.52
N GLY A 128 -4.36 -12.12 8.60
CA GLY A 128 -4.03 -10.74 8.29
C GLY A 128 -5.12 -9.74 8.61
N VAL A 129 -4.82 -8.49 8.30
CA VAL A 129 -5.71 -7.34 8.45
C VAL A 129 -5.67 -6.52 7.17
N MET A 130 -6.75 -5.80 6.89
CA MET A 130 -6.80 -4.93 5.73
C MET A 130 -7.58 -3.67 6.02
N LEU A 131 -6.98 -2.51 5.74
CA LEU A 131 -7.71 -1.23 5.77
C LEU A 131 -8.55 -1.12 4.52
N GLU A 132 -9.85 -0.88 4.68
CA GLU A 132 -10.77 -0.74 3.56
C GLU A 132 -11.89 0.24 3.89
N SER A 133 -12.23 1.07 2.91
CA SER A 133 -13.41 1.93 2.97
C SER A 133 -14.61 1.23 2.33
N TYR A 134 -15.78 1.33 2.96
CA TYR A 134 -17.03 0.74 2.51
C TYR A 134 -18.00 1.76 1.90
N ARG A 135 -17.84 3.05 2.18
CA ARG A 135 -18.75 4.09 1.71
C ARG A 135 -18.50 4.41 0.24
N GLU A 136 -19.61 4.53 -0.47
CA GLU A 136 -19.61 4.86 -1.88
C GLU A 136 -19.02 6.25 -2.21
N ASN A 137 -19.08 7.19 -1.25
CA ASN A 137 -18.56 8.56 -1.37
C ASN A 137 -17.29 8.80 -0.54
N SER A 138 -16.60 7.74 -0.11
CA SER A 138 -15.40 7.91 0.70
C SER A 138 -14.24 8.47 -0.10
N HIS A 139 -13.41 9.27 0.56
CA HIS A 139 -12.16 9.75 0.00
C HIS A 139 -11.17 8.59 -0.11
N CYS A 140 -10.29 8.62 -1.11
CA CYS A 140 -9.19 7.64 -1.23
C CYS A 140 -8.46 7.49 0.11
N LEU A 141 -8.00 6.28 0.43
CA LEU A 141 -7.30 5.98 1.68
C LEU A 141 -6.16 7.00 1.96
N ILE A 142 -5.40 7.37 0.93
CA ILE A 142 -4.29 8.35 1.03
C ILE A 142 -4.79 9.79 1.21
N LYS A 143 -6.01 10.11 0.80
CA LYS A 143 -6.63 11.41 1.07
C LYS A 143 -7.12 11.51 2.52
N LYS A 144 -7.48 10.38 3.14
CA LYS A 144 -7.94 10.35 4.54
C LYS A 144 -6.79 10.25 5.53
N TYR A 145 -5.76 9.45 5.23
CA TYR A 145 -4.63 9.21 6.11
C TYR A 145 -3.33 9.54 5.42
N ALA A 146 -2.42 10.19 6.15
CA ALA A 146 -1.07 10.40 5.68
C ALA A 146 -0.39 9.04 5.47
N ILE A 147 0.49 8.97 4.48
CA ILE A 147 1.21 7.74 4.17
C ILE A 147 2.03 7.25 5.36
N THR A 148 2.47 8.15 6.25
CA THR A 148 3.11 7.81 7.52
C THR A 148 2.26 6.95 8.43
N GLU A 149 0.97 7.27 8.48
CA GLU A 149 0.01 6.60 9.37
C GLU A 149 -0.26 5.20 8.85
N ILE A 150 -0.38 5.08 7.53
CA ILE A 150 -0.47 3.79 6.83
C ILE A 150 0.83 2.98 7.04
N ALA A 151 1.99 3.60 6.89
CA ALA A 151 3.29 2.95 7.09
C ALA A 151 3.42 2.37 8.51
N ARG A 152 3.07 3.17 9.52
CA ARG A 152 3.07 2.74 10.93
C ARG A 152 2.11 1.57 11.15
N PHE A 153 0.91 1.61 10.57
CA PHE A 153 -0.03 0.48 10.63
C PHE A 153 0.58 -0.80 10.05
N VAL A 154 1.24 -0.71 8.89
CA VAL A 154 1.89 -1.85 8.24
C VAL A 154 3.03 -2.40 9.09
N GLU A 155 3.87 -1.54 9.66
CA GLU A 155 4.96 -1.93 10.56
C GLU A 155 4.45 -2.61 11.83
N GLU A 156 3.45 -2.04 12.49
CA GLU A 156 2.87 -2.62 13.71
C GLU A 156 2.23 -3.99 13.45
N ALA A 157 1.52 -4.16 12.34
CA ALA A 157 0.92 -5.44 11.95
C ALA A 157 1.98 -6.51 11.67
N ARG A 158 3.09 -6.14 11.02
CA ARG A 158 4.20 -7.04 10.71
C ARG A 158 4.98 -7.48 11.94
N CYS A 159 5.14 -6.61 12.93
CA CYS A 159 5.76 -6.96 14.21
C CYS A 159 5.03 -8.09 14.95
N ILE A 160 3.75 -8.31 14.62
CA ILE A 160 2.94 -9.42 15.14
C ILE A 160 2.56 -10.43 14.05
N GLU A 161 3.35 -10.48 12.97
CA GLU A 161 3.28 -11.47 11.88
C GLU A 161 1.96 -11.52 11.10
N LEU A 162 1.18 -10.43 11.10
CA LEU A 162 -0.03 -10.32 10.30
C LEU A 162 0.31 -9.88 8.86
N ALA A 163 -0.30 -10.54 7.88
CA ALA A 163 -0.32 -10.03 6.52
C ALA A 163 -1.16 -8.74 6.45
N VAL A 164 -0.71 -7.76 5.65
CA VAL A 164 -1.35 -6.45 5.56
C VAL A 164 -1.90 -6.21 4.16
N GLY A 165 -3.21 -5.97 4.09
CA GLY A 165 -3.88 -5.53 2.89
C GLY A 165 -4.26 -4.05 2.95
N LEU A 166 -4.36 -3.39 1.80
CA LEU A 166 -5.01 -2.09 1.67
C LEU A 166 -5.97 -2.13 0.48
N GLY A 167 -7.18 -1.58 0.65
CA GLY A 167 -8.16 -1.53 -0.42
C GLY A 167 -9.17 -0.41 -0.26
N GLY A 168 -10.20 -0.44 -1.12
CA GLY A 168 -11.18 0.64 -1.26
C GLY A 168 -10.91 1.48 -2.51
N THR A 169 -11.17 2.78 -2.44
CA THR A 169 -10.98 3.72 -3.56
C THR A 169 -9.53 4.17 -3.66
N LEU A 170 -8.62 3.31 -4.11
CA LEU A 170 -7.23 3.70 -4.41
C LEU A 170 -7.12 4.29 -5.82
N GLU A 171 -6.39 5.40 -5.97
CA GLU A 171 -6.09 5.96 -7.29
C GLU A 171 -4.82 5.29 -7.89
N ILE A 172 -4.68 5.29 -9.20
CA ILE A 172 -3.50 4.70 -9.88
C ILE A 172 -2.17 5.27 -9.34
N PRO A 173 -2.01 6.59 -9.13
CA PRO A 173 -0.76 7.17 -8.64
C PRO A 173 -0.41 6.78 -7.20
N ASP A 174 -1.39 6.30 -6.43
CA ASP A 174 -1.24 5.92 -5.03
C ASP A 174 -0.57 4.55 -4.87
N ILE A 175 -0.67 3.70 -5.89
CA ILE A 175 -0.18 2.31 -5.85
C ILE A 175 1.34 2.25 -5.60
N PRO A 176 2.22 2.93 -6.37
CA PRO A 176 3.67 2.85 -6.13
C PRO A 176 4.11 3.48 -4.81
N ARG A 177 3.36 4.48 -4.32
CA ARG A 177 3.62 5.16 -3.05
C ARG A 177 3.41 4.20 -1.88
N ILE A 178 2.33 3.41 -1.93
CA ILE A 178 1.99 2.42 -0.92
C ILE A 178 2.89 1.18 -1.00
N LEU A 179 3.24 0.72 -2.20
CA LEU A 179 4.05 -0.49 -2.40
C LEU A 179 5.42 -0.43 -1.69
N ALA A 180 5.98 0.77 -1.49
CA ALA A 180 7.23 0.95 -0.76
C ALA A 180 7.18 0.52 0.72
N TYR A 181 5.98 0.41 1.30
CA TYR A 181 5.81 -0.13 2.65
C TYR A 181 5.63 -1.66 2.65
N HIS A 182 5.85 -2.29 1.50
CA HIS A 182 5.86 -3.74 1.32
C HIS A 182 4.54 -4.44 1.69
N ILE A 183 3.40 -3.78 1.51
CA ILE A 183 2.10 -4.40 1.76
C ILE A 183 1.92 -5.74 1.02
N ASP A 184 1.12 -6.65 1.59
CA ASP A 184 0.96 -8.00 1.08
C ASP A 184 -0.17 -8.12 0.06
N ILE A 185 -1.23 -7.32 0.19
CA ILE A 185 -2.41 -7.36 -0.68
C ILE A 185 -2.85 -5.93 -1.04
N ILE A 186 -3.12 -5.66 -2.32
CA ILE A 186 -3.86 -4.47 -2.76
C ILE A 186 -5.21 -4.92 -3.32
N GLY A 187 -6.29 -4.37 -2.78
CA GLY A 187 -7.66 -4.67 -3.21
C GLY A 187 -8.32 -3.54 -3.99
N PHE A 188 -8.96 -3.90 -5.11
CA PHE A 188 -9.85 -3.02 -5.87
C PHE A 188 -11.24 -3.63 -5.98
N SER A 189 -12.28 -2.80 -5.96
CA SER A 189 -13.67 -3.24 -6.22
C SER A 189 -14.12 -2.71 -7.58
N VAL A 190 -14.61 -3.61 -8.44
CA VAL A 190 -15.09 -3.24 -9.79
C VAL A 190 -16.15 -2.14 -9.73
N LYS A 191 -17.08 -2.19 -8.77
CA LYS A 191 -18.09 -1.13 -8.54
C LYS A 191 -17.48 0.25 -8.30
N ASN A 192 -16.31 0.32 -7.67
CA ASN A 192 -15.69 1.58 -7.26
C ASN A 192 -14.63 2.08 -8.25
N MET A 193 -14.10 1.23 -9.13
CA MET A 193 -13.06 1.60 -10.10
C MET A 193 -13.50 2.77 -11.01
N ALA A 194 -14.73 2.75 -11.53
CA ALA A 194 -15.25 3.84 -12.37
C ALA A 194 -15.20 5.22 -11.70
N ARG A 195 -15.25 5.27 -10.36
CA ARG A 195 -15.24 6.53 -9.58
C ARG A 195 -13.87 7.18 -9.51
N VAL A 196 -12.81 6.39 -9.62
CA VAL A 196 -11.42 6.87 -9.67
C VAL A 196 -10.94 7.00 -11.13
N GLY A 197 -11.88 7.14 -12.08
CA GLY A 197 -11.59 7.35 -13.50
C GLY A 197 -11.21 6.08 -14.27
N MET A 198 -11.28 4.90 -13.65
CA MET A 198 -10.99 3.61 -14.28
C MET A 198 -12.24 3.08 -15.00
N THR A 199 -12.37 3.38 -16.28
CA THR A 199 -13.57 3.10 -17.09
C THR A 199 -13.41 1.89 -18.02
N ASP A 200 -12.19 1.36 -18.18
CA ASP A 200 -11.89 0.17 -18.98
C ASP A 200 -11.24 -0.86 -18.09
N LEU A 201 -12.08 -1.68 -17.44
CA LEU A 201 -11.67 -2.63 -16.40
C LEU A 201 -10.45 -3.47 -16.79
N LYS A 202 -10.41 -3.97 -18.03
CA LYS A 202 -9.29 -4.80 -18.51
C LYS A 202 -8.00 -4.01 -18.62
N LYS A 203 -8.05 -2.78 -19.18
CA LYS A 203 -6.87 -1.92 -19.28
C LYS A 203 -6.39 -1.47 -17.91
N ASP A 204 -7.32 -1.09 -17.04
CA ASP A 204 -7.03 -0.55 -15.71
C ASP A 204 -6.42 -1.61 -14.80
N ILE A 205 -6.96 -2.84 -14.76
CA ILE A 205 -6.35 -3.96 -14.03
C ILE A 205 -4.95 -4.27 -14.57
N ARG A 206 -4.75 -4.28 -15.89
CA ARG A 206 -3.42 -4.51 -16.47
C ARG A 206 -2.43 -3.42 -16.06
N LEU A 207 -2.86 -2.17 -16.01
CA LEU A 207 -2.03 -1.06 -15.55
C LEU A 207 -1.63 -1.23 -14.08
N ILE A 208 -2.58 -1.58 -13.23
CA ILE A 208 -2.34 -1.88 -11.80
C ILE A 208 -1.37 -3.07 -11.65
N ARG A 209 -1.57 -4.15 -12.42
CA ARG A 209 -0.69 -5.32 -12.40
C ARG A 209 0.74 -4.96 -12.79
N LEU A 210 0.91 -4.12 -13.82
CA LEU A 210 2.21 -3.61 -14.22
C LEU A 210 2.86 -2.81 -13.08
N LEU A 211 2.11 -1.93 -12.43
CA LEU A 211 2.59 -1.15 -11.28
C LEU A 211 3.06 -2.02 -10.12
N ILE A 212 2.32 -3.09 -9.81
CA ILE A 212 2.70 -4.05 -8.76
C ILE A 212 3.93 -4.87 -9.18
N SER A 213 4.01 -5.29 -10.45
CA SER A 213 5.11 -6.13 -10.96
C SER A 213 6.43 -5.38 -11.08
N LEU A 214 6.38 -4.06 -11.28
CA LEU A 214 7.56 -3.18 -11.26
C LEU A 214 8.24 -3.14 -9.87
N ASP A 215 7.57 -3.59 -8.81
CA ASP A 215 8.10 -3.57 -7.45
C ASP A 215 9.22 -4.60 -7.22
N ARG A 216 9.32 -5.71 -7.98
CA ARG A 216 10.36 -6.73 -7.69
C ARG A 216 11.09 -7.40 -8.87
N ASP A 217 10.42 -7.92 -9.89
CA ASP A 217 11.07 -8.94 -10.75
C ASP A 217 11.39 -8.48 -12.20
N MET A 218 10.63 -7.55 -12.78
CA MET A 218 10.86 -7.14 -14.18
C MET A 218 12.03 -6.18 -14.38
N VAL A 219 12.51 -5.55 -13.31
CA VAL A 219 13.62 -4.60 -13.40
C VAL A 219 14.95 -5.30 -13.67
N ALA A 220 15.13 -6.55 -13.23
CA ALA A 220 16.36 -7.28 -13.48
C ALA A 220 16.55 -7.65 -14.98
N ASP A 221 15.48 -8.03 -15.68
CA ASP A 221 15.59 -8.58 -17.03
C ASP A 221 15.37 -7.55 -18.16
N LYS A 222 14.60 -6.47 -17.93
CA LYS A 222 14.41 -5.38 -18.91
C LYS A 222 15.45 -4.25 -18.83
N MET A 223 16.29 -4.21 -17.79
CA MET A 223 17.38 -3.22 -17.67
C MET A 223 18.57 -3.47 -18.62
N LYS A 224 18.46 -4.44 -19.54
CA LYS A 224 19.47 -4.67 -20.59
C LYS A 224 19.35 -3.74 -21.80
N ILE A 225 18.29 -2.94 -21.90
CA ILE A 225 18.24 -1.84 -22.88
C ILE A 225 18.43 -0.54 -22.11
N ASP A 226 19.63 0.04 -22.20
CA ASP A 226 19.90 1.37 -21.66
C ASP A 226 19.15 2.41 -22.49
N MET A 227 17.91 2.71 -22.08
CA MET A 227 17.10 3.78 -22.66
C MET A 227 17.40 5.15 -22.01
N GLY A 228 18.50 5.25 -21.24
CA GLY A 228 18.85 6.43 -20.45
C GLY A 228 17.99 6.60 -19.19
N THR A 229 18.11 7.77 -18.57
CA THR A 229 17.39 8.13 -17.35
C THR A 229 16.55 9.39 -17.52
N ASP A 230 15.34 9.40 -16.97
CA ASP A 230 14.56 10.61 -16.74
C ASP A 230 14.90 11.19 -15.36
N ARG A 231 14.90 12.52 -15.24
CA ARG A 231 15.19 13.20 -13.97
C ARG A 231 13.92 13.78 -13.35
N ILE A 232 13.57 13.29 -12.17
CA ILE A 232 12.47 13.80 -11.34
C ILE A 232 13.03 14.82 -10.37
N LEU A 233 12.34 15.95 -10.22
CA LEU A 233 12.79 17.09 -9.41
C LEU A 233 11.73 17.47 -8.37
N VAL A 234 12.17 17.63 -7.13
CA VAL A 234 11.46 18.36 -6.07
C VAL A 234 12.37 19.50 -5.67
N SER A 235 11.93 20.74 -5.89
CA SER A 235 12.73 21.94 -5.61
C SER A 235 12.00 22.84 -4.64
N ASP A 236 12.77 23.53 -3.78
CA ASP A 236 12.27 24.54 -2.84
C ASP A 236 11.15 24.04 -1.90
N PHE A 237 11.14 22.75 -1.58
CA PHE A 237 10.14 22.18 -0.68
C PHE A 237 10.50 22.53 0.76
N LYS A 238 9.70 23.38 1.41
CA LYS A 238 10.04 23.98 2.71
C LYS A 238 9.05 23.54 3.78
N LEU A 239 9.56 23.02 4.89
CA LEU A 239 8.74 22.58 6.03
C LEU A 239 9.37 22.98 7.38
N PRO A 240 8.54 23.32 8.39
CA PRO A 240 9.03 23.55 9.75
C PRO A 240 9.23 22.22 10.49
N MET A 241 10.43 21.98 11.03
CA MET A 241 10.73 20.75 11.79
C MET A 241 11.68 20.98 12.97
N TYR A 242 11.67 20.07 13.95
CA TYR A 242 12.67 20.06 15.04
C TYR A 242 13.92 19.34 14.56
N ILE A 243 15.02 20.08 14.41
CA ILE A 243 16.27 19.52 13.88
C ILE A 243 17.50 20.15 14.50
N GLY A 244 18.48 19.34 14.89
CA GLY A 244 19.78 19.78 15.40
C GLY A 244 20.17 19.19 16.75
N VAL A 245 21.46 19.28 17.07
CA VAL A 245 22.09 18.63 18.24
C VAL A 245 22.08 19.55 19.47
N TYR A 246 21.95 20.86 19.28
CA TYR A 246 22.03 21.79 20.40
C TYR A 246 20.73 21.82 21.20
N ALA A 247 20.83 21.90 22.53
CA ALA A 247 19.67 21.88 23.44
C ALA A 247 18.58 22.93 23.14
N HIS A 248 18.93 24.04 22.49
CA HIS A 248 17.97 25.06 22.05
C HIS A 248 17.22 24.68 20.76
N GLU A 249 17.84 23.87 19.89
CA GLU A 249 17.24 23.35 18.65
C GLU A 249 16.16 22.30 18.92
N HIS A 250 16.22 21.61 20.07
CA HIS A 250 15.15 20.70 20.52
C HIS A 250 13.84 21.41 20.88
N LYS A 251 13.85 22.74 21.11
CA LYS A 251 12.70 23.49 21.62
C LYS A 251 11.99 24.34 20.57
N LYS A 252 12.60 24.54 19.40
CA LYS A 252 12.08 25.42 18.35
C LYS A 252 12.13 24.72 16.99
N LYS A 253 11.04 24.81 16.24
CA LYS A 253 11.03 24.38 14.83
C LYS A 253 11.86 25.34 13.99
N GLN A 254 12.66 24.79 13.10
CA GLN A 254 13.41 25.52 12.09
C GLN A 254 12.80 25.26 10.71
N MET A 255 12.82 26.27 9.85
CA MET A 255 12.45 26.11 8.45
C MET A 255 13.58 25.37 7.71
N VAL A 256 13.24 24.21 7.16
CA VAL A 256 14.16 23.38 6.40
C VAL A 256 13.70 23.30 4.94
N CYS A 257 14.63 23.52 4.02
CA CYS A 257 14.43 23.40 2.58
C CYS A 257 14.99 22.08 2.08
N PHE A 258 14.20 21.37 1.28
CA PHE A 258 14.55 20.11 0.64
C PHE A 258 14.58 20.29 -0.87
N ASN A 259 15.70 19.92 -1.48
CA ASN A 259 15.86 19.81 -2.92
C ASN A 259 16.29 18.39 -3.24
N VAL A 260 15.50 17.67 -4.03
CA VAL A 260 15.75 16.27 -4.37
C VAL A 260 15.67 16.09 -5.87
N ALA A 261 16.73 15.52 -6.44
CA ALA A 261 16.77 15.11 -7.83
C ALA A 261 16.98 13.61 -7.91
N VAL A 262 16.14 12.90 -8.65
CA VAL A 262 16.24 11.45 -8.82
C VAL A 262 16.38 11.12 -10.29
N ASP A 263 17.44 10.41 -10.66
CA ASP A 263 17.59 9.82 -11.98
C ASP A 263 16.96 8.43 -11.98
N ILE A 264 15.91 8.28 -12.78
CA ILE A 264 15.07 7.08 -12.89
C ILE A 264 15.34 6.42 -14.23
N ALA A 265 15.61 5.12 -14.24
CA ALA A 265 15.75 4.36 -15.47
C ALA A 265 14.46 4.37 -16.30
N ARG A 266 14.56 4.70 -17.58
CA ARG A 266 13.38 4.70 -18.47
C ARG A 266 12.91 3.27 -18.73
N VAL A 267 11.62 3.03 -18.50
CA VAL A 267 10.98 1.72 -18.73
C VAL A 267 10.26 1.65 -20.08
N SER A 268 10.02 2.79 -20.75
CA SER A 268 9.44 2.83 -22.10
C SER A 268 9.78 4.11 -22.88
N VAL A 269 9.81 3.99 -24.21
CA VAL A 269 10.06 5.09 -25.17
C VAL A 269 8.90 6.11 -25.24
N ASN A 270 7.69 5.78 -24.76
CA ASN A 270 6.52 6.66 -24.85
C ASN A 270 5.77 6.73 -23.51
N PRO A 271 5.90 7.84 -22.73
CA PRO A 271 5.28 7.97 -21.41
C PRO A 271 3.78 8.33 -21.51
N LYS A 272 3.01 7.53 -22.25
CA LYS A 272 1.53 7.68 -22.33
C LYS A 272 0.82 6.96 -21.18
N ASN A 273 1.49 6.02 -20.51
CA ASN A 273 0.94 5.26 -19.40
C ASN A 273 1.59 5.70 -18.09
N MET A 274 0.77 6.13 -17.14
CA MET A 274 1.20 6.59 -15.82
C MET A 274 1.95 5.51 -15.02
N SER A 275 1.77 4.23 -15.38
CA SER A 275 2.49 3.10 -14.77
C SER A 275 4.01 3.14 -14.94
N HIS A 276 4.53 3.93 -15.88
CA HIS A 276 5.96 4.00 -16.17
C HIS A 276 6.61 5.27 -15.60
N ILE A 277 5.86 6.08 -14.85
CA ILE A 277 6.33 7.36 -14.31
C ILE A 277 6.56 7.21 -12.81
N PHE A 278 7.78 7.47 -12.36
CA PHE A 278 8.10 7.62 -10.94
C PHE A 278 7.50 8.93 -10.43
N SER A 279 6.51 8.86 -9.53
CA SER A 279 5.87 10.07 -9.00
C SER A 279 6.79 10.83 -8.04
N TYR A 280 6.85 12.15 -8.16
CA TYR A 280 7.53 13.02 -7.19
C TYR A 280 6.86 12.96 -5.81
N ASP A 281 5.59 12.55 -5.72
CA ASP A 281 4.87 12.41 -4.44
C ASP A 281 5.58 11.42 -3.51
N ILE A 282 6.21 10.37 -4.06
CA ILE A 282 7.03 9.42 -3.29
C ILE A 282 8.10 10.14 -2.46
N ILE A 283 8.71 11.18 -3.02
CA ILE A 283 9.75 11.98 -2.37
C ILE A 283 9.12 12.85 -1.28
N LEU A 284 8.02 13.54 -1.61
CA LEU A 284 7.31 14.43 -0.68
C LEU A 284 6.81 13.66 0.55
N ASP A 285 6.22 12.48 0.34
CA ASP A 285 5.71 11.63 1.41
C ASP A 285 6.82 11.15 2.32
N ARG A 286 7.96 10.73 1.74
CA ARG A 286 9.11 10.32 2.54
C ARG A 286 9.60 11.44 3.45
N ILE A 287 9.67 12.67 2.93
CA ILE A 287 10.09 13.84 3.72
C ILE A 287 9.08 14.10 4.85
N HIS A 288 7.78 14.12 4.54
CA HIS A 288 6.73 14.26 5.55
C HIS A 288 6.83 13.19 6.63
N ASN A 289 7.09 11.95 6.23
CA ASN A 289 7.14 10.82 7.13
C ASN A 289 8.29 10.91 8.13
N LEU A 290 9.48 11.30 7.67
CA LEU A 290 10.64 11.48 8.53
C LEU A 290 10.43 12.62 9.53
N ILE A 291 9.78 13.71 9.11
CA ILE A 291 9.46 14.83 10.00
C ILE A 291 8.45 14.43 11.07
N ALA A 292 7.49 13.55 10.75
CA ALA A 292 6.49 13.08 11.69
C ALA A 292 7.05 12.18 12.80
N LEU A 293 8.24 11.58 12.60
CA LEU A 293 8.93 10.78 13.63
C LEU A 293 9.45 11.64 14.80
N GLY A 294 9.42 12.96 14.67
CA GLY A 294 9.76 13.90 15.73
C GLY A 294 11.08 14.62 15.50
N HIS A 295 11.89 14.75 16.56
CA HIS A 295 13.15 15.46 16.50
C HIS A 295 14.22 14.64 15.79
N ILE A 296 14.97 15.28 14.89
CA ILE A 296 16.11 14.67 14.21
C ILE A 296 17.38 15.42 14.59
N ASP A 297 18.41 14.70 15.03
CA ASP A 297 19.64 15.36 15.50
C ASP A 297 20.47 15.96 14.36
N LEU A 298 20.55 15.27 13.22
CA LEU A 298 21.48 15.59 12.13
C LEU A 298 20.77 15.64 10.76
N ILE A 299 21.05 16.69 9.98
CA ILE A 299 20.54 16.84 8.61
C ILE A 299 21.17 15.80 7.67
N GLU A 300 22.38 15.34 8.00
CA GLU A 300 23.11 14.28 7.31
C GLU A 300 22.36 12.95 7.41
N THR A 301 21.91 12.60 8.63
CA THR A 301 21.09 11.40 8.86
C THR A 301 19.79 11.47 8.08
N LEU A 302 19.14 12.63 8.07
CA LEU A 302 17.91 12.85 7.30
C LEU A 302 18.15 12.68 5.80
N ALA A 303 19.21 13.27 5.26
CA ALA A 303 19.56 13.15 3.85
C ALA A 303 19.82 11.69 3.46
N GLU A 304 20.57 10.94 4.27
CA GLU A 304 20.82 9.52 4.03
C GLU A 304 19.55 8.67 4.09
N GLN A 305 18.66 8.93 5.05
CA GLN A 305 17.40 8.20 5.16
C GLN A 305 16.44 8.46 3.99
N ILE A 306 16.48 9.66 3.40
CA ILE A 306 15.74 9.99 2.17
C ILE A 306 16.39 9.27 0.98
N ALA A 307 17.71 9.37 0.84
CA ALA A 307 18.43 8.76 -0.28
C ALA A 307 18.30 7.23 -0.29
N ALA A 308 18.47 6.57 0.85
CA ALA A 308 18.34 5.13 0.99
C ALA A 308 16.92 4.64 0.64
N PHE A 309 15.89 5.37 1.09
CA PHE A 309 14.51 5.07 0.75
C PHE A 309 14.25 5.21 -0.76
N ILE A 310 14.67 6.31 -1.37
CA ILE A 310 14.49 6.51 -2.82
C ILE A 310 15.22 5.44 -3.63
N LEU A 311 16.46 5.08 -3.24
CA LEU A 311 17.25 4.05 -3.93
C LEU A 311 16.73 2.62 -3.71
N SER A 312 15.86 2.40 -2.71
CA SER A 312 15.16 1.12 -2.57
C SER A 312 14.29 0.79 -3.78
N TYR A 313 13.77 1.82 -4.47
CA TYR A 313 12.97 1.63 -5.67
C TYR A 313 13.82 1.03 -6.80
N PRO A 314 13.35 -0.04 -7.47
CA PRO A 314 14.13 -0.72 -8.50
C PRO A 314 14.59 0.20 -9.64
N GLN A 315 13.73 1.14 -10.04
CA GLN A 315 13.97 2.07 -11.13
C GLN A 315 14.92 3.24 -10.79
N ALA A 316 15.15 3.54 -9.51
CA ALA A 316 16.03 4.62 -9.09
C ALA A 316 17.51 4.24 -9.27
N ARG A 317 18.26 5.10 -9.98
CA ARG A 317 19.69 4.88 -10.29
C ARG A 317 20.60 5.75 -9.47
N ARG A 318 20.25 7.04 -9.39
CA ARG A 318 21.01 8.05 -8.66
C ARG A 318 20.03 8.99 -8.00
N VAL A 319 20.37 9.43 -6.79
CA VAL A 319 19.64 10.47 -6.09
C VAL A 319 20.62 11.52 -5.59
N THR A 320 20.26 12.78 -5.78
CA THR A 320 20.89 13.94 -5.13
C THR A 320 19.88 14.47 -4.12
N VAL A 321 20.29 14.58 -2.86
CA VAL A 321 19.47 15.13 -1.77
C VAL A 321 20.23 16.30 -1.18
N ARG A 322 19.65 17.50 -1.25
CA ARG A 322 20.14 18.70 -0.59
C ARG A 322 19.14 19.17 0.45
N ILE A 323 19.62 19.39 1.67
CA ILE A 323 18.82 19.80 2.82
C ILE A 323 19.49 21.00 3.47
N GLU A 324 18.73 22.07 3.68
CA GLU A 324 19.25 23.32 4.24
C GLU A 324 18.37 23.84 5.37
N LYS A 325 18.97 24.21 6.49
CA LYS A 325 18.34 24.99 7.55
C LYS A 325 18.37 26.46 7.14
N LEU A 326 17.20 27.08 7.01
CA LEU A 326 17.06 28.47 6.54
C LEU A 326 17.18 29.51 7.67
N ASP A 327 17.08 29.08 8.92
CA ASP A 327 16.99 29.97 10.09
C ASP A 327 18.35 30.20 10.79
N LEU A 328 19.46 29.78 10.17
CA LEU A 328 20.82 29.98 10.70
C LEU A 328 21.48 31.23 10.07
N GLU A 329 22.35 31.89 10.83
CA GLU A 329 23.21 32.97 10.29
C GLU A 329 24.59 32.41 9.94
N PRO A 330 25.24 32.84 8.84
CA PRO A 330 24.92 34.00 7.99
C PRO A 330 24.02 33.68 6.77
N GLY A 331 23.23 32.60 6.80
CA GLY A 331 22.32 32.20 5.72
C GLY A 331 21.96 30.72 5.80
N ALA A 332 21.50 30.16 4.67
CA ALA A 332 21.16 28.75 4.61
C ALA A 332 22.42 27.87 4.82
N VAL A 333 22.40 27.00 5.84
CA VAL A 333 23.45 26.00 6.10
C VAL A 333 22.85 24.62 5.90
N GLY A 334 23.55 23.76 5.18
CA GLY A 334 22.99 22.48 4.75
C GLY A 334 24.01 21.45 4.32
N VAL A 335 23.49 20.30 3.89
CA VAL A 335 24.25 19.20 3.29
C VAL A 335 23.67 18.86 1.93
N GLU A 336 24.53 18.53 0.98
CA GLU A 336 24.15 17.90 -0.29
C GLU A 336 24.86 16.57 -0.41
N ILE A 337 24.11 15.50 -0.64
CA ILE A 337 24.63 14.16 -0.87
C ILE A 337 24.21 13.67 -2.25
N ILE A 338 25.10 12.88 -2.86
CA ILE A 338 24.81 12.14 -4.08
C ILE A 338 25.02 10.66 -3.76
N ARG A 339 23.99 9.84 -4.01
CA ARG A 339 24.06 8.39 -3.84
C ARG A 339 23.65 7.70 -5.13
N THR A 340 24.39 6.68 -5.51
CA THR A 340 24.14 5.86 -6.68
C THR A 340 23.86 4.45 -6.25
N LYS A 341 22.87 3.80 -6.87
CA LYS A 341 22.65 2.37 -6.72
C LYS A 341 23.84 1.67 -7.36
N GLU A 342 24.70 1.05 -6.56
CA GLU A 342 25.84 0.30 -7.10
C GLU A 342 25.31 -0.76 -8.06
N GLY A 343 25.58 -0.58 -9.35
CA GLY A 343 25.47 -1.69 -10.28
C GLY A 343 26.51 -2.70 -9.85
N LYS A 344 26.13 -3.97 -9.69
CA LYS A 344 27.11 -5.05 -9.74
C LYS A 344 27.79 -4.95 -11.11
N HIS A 345 28.87 -4.18 -11.21
CA HIS A 345 29.88 -4.39 -12.22
C HIS A 345 30.54 -5.71 -11.84
N SER A 346 30.06 -6.79 -12.45
CA SER A 346 30.80 -8.02 -12.56
C SER A 346 32.11 -7.68 -13.27
N PHE A 347 33.16 -7.43 -12.49
CA PHE A 347 34.53 -7.56 -12.94
C PHE A 347 34.78 -9.05 -13.16
N LEU A 348 34.66 -9.49 -14.41
CA LEU A 348 35.39 -10.62 -14.97
C LEU A 348 35.88 -10.22 -16.35
#